data_AF-A0A662KVI5-F1
#
_entry.id   AF-A0A662KVI5-F1
#
_cell.length_a   1.000
_cell.length_b   1.000
_cell.length_c   1.000
_cell.angle_alpha   90.00
_cell.angle_beta   90.00
_cell.angle_gamma   90.00
#
_symmetry.space_group_name_H-M   'P 1'
#
loop_
_entity.id
_entity.type
_entity.pdbx_description
1 polymer ?
#
loop_
_entity_poly.entity_id
_entity_poly.type
_entity_poly.pdbx_seq_one_letter_code
_entity_poly.pdbx_strand_id
1 'polypeptide(L)' 'MQEVRRAEEGKIIKIVRVHSQDRIILPREVMRILGISQGDHLAFIKDSPGVRMTKVVLNIEK' A
#
# COMPACT_ATOMS: atom_id res chain seq x y z
N MET A 1 25.52 3.66 -2.58
CA MET A 1 24.49 4.47 -3.24
C MET A 1 23.31 3.56 -3.50
N GLN A 2 22.23 3.67 -2.71
CA GLN A 2 21.07 2.77 -2.84
C GLN A 2 20.20 3.27 -3.98
N GLU A 3 20.17 2.55 -5.09
CA GLU A 3 19.18 2.76 -6.14
C GLU A 3 17.80 2.41 -5.59
N VAL A 4 17.02 3.45 -5.29
CA VAL A 4 15.59 3.31 -5.02
C VAL A 4 14.95 2.90 -6.35
N ARG A 5 14.72 1.59 -6.50
CA ARG A 5 13.96 1.03 -7.63
C ARG A 5 12.60 1.72 -7.65
N ARG A 6 12.40 2.61 -8.63
CA ARG A 6 11.10 3.15 -8.99
C ARG A 6 10.21 1.95 -9.30
N ALA A 7 9.31 1.61 -8.38
CA ALA A 7 8.23 0.69 -8.68
C ALA A 7 7.51 1.26 -9.91
N GLU A 8 7.41 0.47 -10.98
CA GLU A 8 6.75 0.86 -12.23
C GLU A 8 5.34 1.37 -11.90
N GLU A 9 5.09 2.66 -12.08
CA GLU A 9 3.78 3.25 -11.84
C GLU A 9 2.74 2.54 -12.74
N GLY A 10 1.69 2.00 -12.11
CA GLY A 10 0.53 1.45 -12.82
C GLY A 10 0.47 -0.07 -13.01
N LYS A 11 1.46 -0.85 -12.55
CA LYS A 11 1.40 -2.32 -12.66
C LYS A 11 0.53 -2.95 -11.58
N ILE A 12 -0.47 -3.75 -11.97
CA ILE A 12 -1.27 -4.56 -11.04
C ILE A 12 -0.35 -5.62 -10.42
N ILE A 13 -0.05 -5.49 -9.12
CA ILE A 13 0.78 -6.46 -8.38
C ILE A 13 -0.01 -7.73 -8.07
N LYS A 14 -1.27 -7.59 -7.64
CA LYS A 14 -2.16 -8.70 -7.28
C LYS A 14 -3.62 -8.25 -7.28
N ILE A 15 -4.53 -9.13 -7.71
CA ILE A 15 -5.97 -8.97 -7.52
C ILE A 15 -6.39 -9.89 -6.36
N VAL A 16 -7.13 -9.33 -5.40
CA VAL A 16 -7.67 -10.07 -4.25
C VAL A 16 -9.19 -9.97 -4.23
N ARG A 17 -9.86 -11.04 -3.81
CA ARG A 17 -11.30 -11.01 -3.54
C ARG A 17 -11.52 -10.52 -2.12
N VAL A 18 -12.45 -9.59 -1.94
CA VAL A 18 -12.90 -9.18 -0.60
C VAL A 18 -13.76 -10.32 -0.04
N HIS A 19 -13.29 -10.95 1.03
CA HIS A 19 -13.96 -12.10 1.65
C HIS A 19 -14.90 -11.71 2.81
N SER A 20 -14.61 -10.62 3.52
CA SER A 20 -15.49 -10.03 4.54
C SER A 20 -15.66 -8.54 4.26
N GLN A 21 -16.83 -7.98 4.58
CA GLN A 21 -17.21 -6.62 4.16
C GLN A 21 -16.28 -5.52 4.72
N ASP A 22 -15.59 -5.79 5.83
CA ASP A 22 -14.87 -4.73 6.56
C ASP A 22 -13.34 -4.86 6.51
N ARG A 23 -12.77 -5.89 5.85
CA ARG A 23 -11.32 -6.12 5.86
C ARG A 23 -10.78 -6.57 4.51
N ILE A 24 -9.71 -5.90 4.08
CA ILE A 24 -8.85 -6.35 2.99
C ILE A 24 -7.61 -6.98 3.61
N ILE A 25 -7.32 -8.23 3.25
CA ILE A 25 -6.10 -8.91 3.65
C ILE A 25 -5.03 -8.62 2.60
N LEU A 26 -3.96 -7.94 2.98
CA LEU A 26 -2.80 -7.72 2.12
C LEU A 26 -1.96 -9.01 2.08
N PRO A 27 -1.75 -9.63 0.90
CA PRO A 27 -0.86 -10.78 0.77
C PRO A 27 0.57 -10.41 1.16
N ARG A 28 1.31 -11.36 1.73
CA ARG A 28 2.72 -11.17 2.15
C ARG A 28 3.61 -10.61 1.02
N GLU A 29 3.36 -11.04 -0.21
CA GLU A 29 4.08 -10.56 -1.40
C GLU A 29 3.86 -9.06 -1.67
N VAL A 30 2.62 -8.58 -1.51
CA VAL A 30 2.26 -7.17 -1.68
C VAL A 30 2.91 -6.34 -0.57
N MET A 31 2.83 -6.80 0.69
CA MET A 31 3.50 -6.12 1.81
C MET A 31 5.00 -5.97 1.58
N ARG A 32 5.67 -7.03 1.11
CA ARG A 32 7.11 -7.02 0.81
C ARG A 32 7.46 -6.05 -0.32
N ILE A 33 6.69 -6.06 -1.42
CA ILE A 33 6.94 -5.18 -2.57
C ILE A 33 6.76 -3.71 -2.19
N LEU A 34 5.74 -3.40 -1.37
CA LEU A 34 5.41 -2.05 -0.94
C LEU A 34 6.17 -1.60 0.32
N GLY A 35 7.01 -2.47 0.90
CA GLY A 35 7.76 -2.16 2.12
C GLY A 35 6.87 -1.84 3.33
N ILE A 36 5.74 -2.54 3.44
CA ILE A 36 4.77 -2.40 4.55
C ILE A 36 5.09 -3.41 5.64
N SER A 37 5.21 -2.92 6.87
CA SER A 37 5.49 -3.65 8.09
C SER A 37 4.37 -3.44 9.11
N GLN A 38 4.32 -4.31 10.12
CA GLN A 38 3.39 -4.13 11.24
C GLN A 38 3.68 -2.81 11.96
N GLY A 39 2.62 -2.03 12.23
CA GLY A 39 2.72 -0.70 12.86
C GLY A 39 2.87 0.46 11.89
N ASP A 40 3.04 0.19 10.59
CA ASP A 40 2.99 1.26 9.58
C ASP A 40 1.58 1.84 9.44
N HIS A 41 1.53 3.12 9.09
CA HIS A 41 0.28 3.81 8.78
C HIS A 41 0.01 3.76 7.27
N LEU A 42 -1.24 3.46 6.90
CA LEU A 42 -1.71 3.44 5.52
C LEU A 42 -2.82 4.48 5.37
N ALA A 43 -2.77 5.26 4.29
CA ALA A 43 -3.84 6.16 3.89
C ALA A 43 -4.65 5.56 2.74
N PHE A 44 -5.96 5.71 2.83
CA PHE A 44 -6.90 5.43 1.74
C PHE A 44 -7.34 6.76 1.13
N ILE A 45 -6.98 6.98 -0.13
CA ILE A 45 -7.32 8.19 -0.88
C ILE A 45 -8.40 7.81 -1.88
N LYS A 46 -9.55 8.48 -1.83
CA LYS A 46 -10.63 8.27 -2.79
C LYS A 46 -10.12 8.60 -4.19
N ASP A 47 -10.26 7.65 -5.12
CA ASP A 47 -9.80 7.77 -6.50
C ASP A 47 -10.77 7.04 -7.42
N SER A 48 -11.84 7.73 -7.83
CA SER A 48 -13.01 7.12 -8.49
C SER A 48 -12.63 6.34 -9.74
N PRO A 49 -13.12 5.09 -9.94
CA PRO A 49 -14.18 4.39 -9.20
C PRO A 49 -13.74 3.62 -7.94
N GLY A 50 -12.53 3.84 -7.43
CA GLY A 50 -11.97 3.08 -6.31
C GLY A 50 -11.25 3.92 -5.25
N VAL A 51 -10.21 3.31 -4.68
CA VAL A 51 -9.33 3.92 -3.69
C VAL A 51 -7.88 3.63 -4.05
N ARG A 52 -7.02 4.63 -3.88
CA ARG A 52 -5.58 4.45 -3.89
C ARG A 52 -5.10 4.33 -2.45
N MET A 53 -4.41 3.24 -2.14
CA MET A 53 -3.79 3.02 -0.83
C MET A 53 -2.31 3.39 -0.90
N THR A 54 -1.81 4.15 0.07
CA THR A 54 -0.38 4.50 0.16
C THR A 54 0.13 4.37 1.59
N LYS A 55 1.42 4.08 1.76
CA LYS A 55 2.10 4.14 3.05
C LYS A 55 2.34 5.60 3.44
N VAL A 56 2.08 5.93 4.70
CA VAL A 56 2.24 7.28 5.24
C VAL A 56 3.49 7.34 6.11
N VAL A 57 4.29 8.38 5.91
CA VAL A 57 5.38 8.75 6.82
C VAL A 57 4.94 10.03 7.52
N LEU A 58 4.67 9.94 8.82
CA LEU A 58 4.32 11.09 9.64
C LEU A 58 5.62 11.74 10.13
N ASN A 59 6.01 12.86 9.51
CA ASN A 59 7.05 13.71 10.06
C ASN A 59 6.41 14.62 11.11
N ILE A 60 6.69 14.36 12.38
CA ILE A 60 6.33 15.27 13.47
C ILE A 60 7.50 16.26 13.59
N GLU A 61 7.38 17.41 12.94
CA GLU A 61 8.29 18.53 13.18
C GLU A 61 8.07 19.02 14.63
N LYS A 62 9.16 19.12 15.40
CA LYS A 62 9.16 19.61 16.78
C LYS A 62 9.25 21.12 16.82
#